data_AF-A0A453T991-F1
#
_entry.id   AF-A0A453T991-F1
#
_cell.length_a   1.000
_cell.length_b   1.000
_cell.length_c   1.000
_cell.angle_alpha   90.00
_cell.angle_beta   90.00
_cell.angle_gamma   90.00
#
_symmetry.space_group_name_H-M   'P 1'
#
loop_
_entity.id
_entity.type
_entity.pdbx_description
1 polymer ?
#
loop_
_entity_poly.entity_id
_entity_poly.type
_entity_poly.pdbx_seq_one_letter_code
_entity_poly.pdbx_strand_id
1 'polypeptide(L)'
;PSIYLHQQAAARTRPACDDVTRSSSLLRMGEMMRRLKYVRGLEYAADVGYVEFLSRVNRVEEEARRSGSWAAPHPWLNLFVSARDIADFDRAVLKGMLADGVDGPMLIYPMLKSKWDPNTSV
;
A
#
# COMPACT_ATOMS: atom_id res chain seq x y z
N PRO A 1 6.35 9.27 5.82
CA PRO A 1 5.68 10.01 6.92
C PRO A 1 4.56 10.97 6.48
N SER A 2 4.67 11.63 5.32
CA SER A 2 3.74 12.72 4.92
C SER A 2 2.36 12.24 4.40
N ILE A 3 2.31 11.15 3.62
CA ILE A 3 1.06 10.70 2.96
C ILE A 3 -0.04 10.24 3.94
N TYR A 4 0.34 9.76 5.12
CA TYR A 4 -0.59 9.28 6.14
C TYR A 4 -1.18 10.43 6.98
N LEU A 5 -0.41 11.49 7.25
CA LEU A 5 -0.89 12.62 8.04
C LEU A 5 -2.03 13.36 7.32
N HIS A 6 -1.90 13.53 6.00
CA HIS A 6 -2.97 14.18 5.23
C HIS A 6 -4.24 13.33 5.16
N GLN A 7 -4.19 11.99 5.34
CA GLN A 7 -5.36 11.09 5.29
C GLN A 7 -6.35 11.32 6.44
N GLN A 8 -5.93 11.97 7.52
CA GLN A 8 -6.78 12.16 8.70
C GLN A 8 -7.73 13.37 8.60
N ALA A 9 -7.52 14.27 7.63
CA ALA A 9 -8.25 15.55 7.58
C ALA A 9 -9.59 15.52 6.80
N ALA A 10 -9.97 14.39 6.18
CA ALA A 10 -11.13 14.33 5.26
C ALA A 10 -12.25 13.36 5.67
N ALA A 11 -12.38 13.03 6.95
CA ALA A 11 -13.50 12.24 7.45
C ALA A 11 -14.79 13.09 7.48
N ARG A 12 -15.47 13.20 6.32
CA ARG A 12 -16.87 13.66 6.28
C ARG A 12 -17.74 12.55 6.88
N THR A 13 -18.53 12.92 7.89
CA THR A 13 -19.49 12.08 8.59
C THR A 13 -20.47 11.44 7.60
N ARG A 14 -20.49 10.11 7.56
CA ARG A 14 -21.38 9.26 6.76
C ARG A 14 -22.18 8.33 7.68
N PRO A 15 -23.32 7.79 7.21
CA PRO A 15 -24.24 7.05 8.07
C PRO A 15 -23.53 5.80 8.61
N ALA A 16 -23.68 5.61 9.92
CA ALA A 16 -23.01 4.55 10.66
C ALA A 16 -23.37 3.19 10.05
N CYS A 17 -22.36 2.37 9.75
CA CYS A 17 -22.57 0.92 9.81
C CYS A 17 -23.19 0.61 11.17
N ASP A 18 -24.19 -0.26 11.19
CA ASP A 18 -24.76 -0.77 12.42
C ASP A 18 -23.64 -1.39 13.28
N ASP A 19 -23.67 -1.08 14.57
CA ASP A 19 -22.58 -1.35 15.53
C ASP A 19 -22.18 -2.84 15.55
N VAL A 20 -23.14 -3.73 15.28
CA VAL A 20 -22.96 -5.18 15.18
C VAL A 20 -22.08 -5.57 13.99
N THR A 21 -22.35 -5.01 12.80
CA THR A 21 -21.55 -5.29 11.60
C THR A 21 -20.12 -4.80 11.79
N ARG A 22 -19.96 -3.59 12.33
CA ARG A 22 -18.65 -3.00 12.63
C ARG A 22 -17.86 -3.84 13.64
N SER A 23 -18.50 -4.28 14.72
CA SER A 23 -17.91 -5.16 15.73
C SER A 23 -17.44 -6.49 15.12
N SER A 24 -18.23 -7.10 14.25
CA SER A 24 -17.86 -8.37 13.60
C SER A 24 -16.63 -8.25 12.69
N SER A 25 -16.50 -7.16 11.93
CA SER A 25 -15.36 -6.90 11.05
C SER A 25 -14.07 -6.64 11.84
N LEU A 26 -14.16 -5.90 12.93
CA LEU A 26 -13.03 -5.63 13.82
C LEU A 26 -12.51 -6.90 14.50
N LEU A 27 -13.41 -7.77 14.95
CA LEU A 27 -13.05 -9.06 15.54
C LEU A 27 -12.29 -9.94 14.56
N ARG A 28 -12.80 -10.07 13.32
CA ARG A 28 -12.13 -10.84 12.26
C ARG A 28 -10.76 -10.26 11.90
N MET A 29 -10.66 -8.94 11.79
CA MET A 29 -9.39 -8.27 11.52
C MET A 29 -8.38 -8.54 12.64
N GLY A 30 -8.80 -8.44 13.90
CA GLY A 30 -7.96 -8.77 15.06
C GLY A 30 -7.43 -10.20 15.02
N GLU A 31 -8.28 -11.18 14.66
CA GLU A 31 -7.89 -12.58 14.53
C GLU A 31 -6.84 -12.79 13.43
N MET A 32 -7.05 -12.19 12.25
CA MET A 32 -6.10 -12.26 11.14
C MET A 32 -4.76 -11.62 11.49
N MET A 33 -4.78 -10.43 12.11
CA MET A 33 -3.57 -9.70 12.49
C MET A 33 -2.77 -10.42 13.57
N ARG A 34 -3.42 -11.16 14.49
CA ARG A 34 -2.74 -11.88 15.57
C ARG A 34 -1.68 -12.88 15.08
N ARG A 35 -1.82 -13.40 13.86
CA ARG A 35 -0.90 -14.39 13.26
C ARG A 35 0.33 -13.75 12.58
N LEU A 36 0.33 -12.43 12.41
CA LEU A 36 1.38 -11.69 11.70
C LEU A 36 2.50 -11.29 12.66
N LYS A 37 3.74 -11.29 12.15
CA LYS A 37 4.96 -10.93 12.90
C LYS A 37 5.37 -9.46 12.66
N TYR A 38 4.44 -8.52 12.87
CA TYR A 38 4.73 -7.09 12.78
C TYR A 38 5.09 -6.53 14.16
N VAL A 39 5.66 -5.31 14.19
CA VAL A 39 5.95 -4.60 15.43
C VAL A 39 4.64 -4.08 16.03
N ARG A 40 4.29 -4.57 17.22
CA ARG A 40 3.06 -4.18 17.93
C ARG A 40 3.10 -2.70 18.31
N GLY A 41 1.95 -2.03 18.21
CA GLY A 41 1.81 -0.59 18.47
C GLY A 41 2.06 0.29 17.23
N LEU A 42 2.47 -0.29 16.10
CA LEU A 42 2.66 0.43 14.82
C LEU A 42 1.57 0.09 13.78
N GLU A 43 0.42 -0.39 14.25
CA GLU A 43 -0.78 -0.59 13.43
C GLU A 43 -1.57 0.70 13.23
N TYR A 44 -2.00 0.93 11.99
CA TYR A 44 -2.90 2.03 11.63
C TYR A 44 -4.09 1.46 10.86
N ALA A 45 -5.29 1.90 11.21
CA ALA A 45 -6.52 1.48 10.56
C ALA A 45 -7.43 2.69 10.34
N ALA A 46 -8.14 2.69 9.22
CA ALA A 46 -9.17 3.67 8.90
C ALA A 46 -10.36 2.95 8.29
N ASP A 47 -11.56 3.34 8.71
CA ASP A 47 -12.81 2.88 8.13
C ASP A 47 -13.22 3.87 7.03
N VAL A 48 -13.23 3.40 5.79
CA VAL A 48 -13.43 4.24 4.58
C VAL A 48 -14.36 3.53 3.61
N GLY A 49 -15.04 4.31 2.76
CA GLY A 49 -15.90 3.71 1.73
C GLY A 49 -15.10 2.88 0.72
N TYR A 50 -15.73 1.86 0.14
CA TYR A 50 -15.07 1.01 -0.88
C TYR A 50 -14.49 1.82 -2.05
N VAL A 51 -15.28 2.71 -2.65
CA VAL A 51 -14.83 3.57 -3.76
C VAL A 51 -13.75 4.55 -3.31
N GLU A 52 -13.87 5.07 -2.08
CA GLU A 52 -12.87 5.96 -1.50
C GLU A 52 -11.50 5.28 -1.36
N PHE A 53 -11.48 4.01 -0.93
CA PHE A 53 -10.25 3.22 -0.88
C PHE A 53 -9.65 2.97 -2.27
N LEU A 54 -10.48 2.67 -3.28
CA LEU A 54 -10.02 2.47 -4.66
C LEU A 54 -9.40 3.75 -5.24
N SER A 55 -9.98 4.92 -4.95
CA SER A 55 -9.53 6.22 -5.45
C SER A 55 -8.46 6.88 -4.58
N ARG A 56 -7.83 6.15 -3.65
CA ARG A 56 -6.84 6.71 -2.70
C ARG A 56 -5.62 7.38 -3.35
N VAL A 57 -5.29 7.02 -4.59
CA VAL A 57 -4.15 7.58 -5.33
C VAL A 57 -4.45 8.96 -5.90
N ASN A 58 -5.72 9.30 -6.14
CA ASN A 58 -6.12 10.58 -6.73
C ASN A 58 -5.63 11.78 -5.90
N ARG A 59 -5.63 11.65 -4.58
CA ARG A 59 -5.13 12.73 -3.71
C ARG A 59 -3.62 12.91 -3.81
N VAL A 60 -2.87 11.81 -3.95
CA VAL A 60 -1.41 11.85 -4.15
C VAL A 60 -1.09 12.53 -5.49
N GLU A 61 -1.88 12.26 -6.52
CA GLU A 61 -1.77 12.95 -7.81
C GLU A 61 -2.06 14.46 -7.68
N GLU A 62 -3.13 14.85 -6.99
CA GLU A 62 -3.44 16.27 -6.77
C GLU A 62 -2.31 17.00 -6.02
N GLU A 63 -1.74 16.38 -4.99
CA GLU A 63 -0.61 16.90 -4.24
C GLU A 63 0.64 17.02 -5.13
N ALA A 64 0.95 16.00 -5.93
CA ALA A 64 2.07 16.01 -6.87
C ALA A 64 1.93 17.07 -7.97
N ARG A 65 0.69 17.34 -8.41
CA ARG A 65 0.40 18.42 -9.37
C ARG A 65 0.63 19.79 -8.73
N ARG A 66 0.22 19.98 -7.47
CA ARG A 66 0.45 21.24 -6.73
C ARG A 66 1.93 21.50 -6.45
N SER A 67 2.72 20.47 -6.16
CA SER A 67 4.16 20.58 -5.94
C SER A 67 4.97 20.71 -7.23
N GLY A 68 4.33 20.55 -8.40
CA GLY A 68 4.99 20.53 -9.71
C GLY A 68 5.74 19.23 -10.02
N SER A 69 5.83 18.28 -9.08
CA SER A 69 6.54 17.01 -9.28
C SER A 69 5.84 16.10 -10.29
N TRP A 70 4.53 16.27 -10.48
CA TRP A 70 3.76 15.51 -11.49
C TRP A 70 4.25 15.73 -12.93
N ALA A 71 4.77 16.92 -13.24
CA ALA A 71 5.27 17.25 -14.57
C ALA A 71 6.74 16.84 -14.80
N ALA A 72 7.43 16.37 -13.76
CA ALA A 72 8.82 15.93 -13.86
C ALA A 72 8.92 14.52 -14.51
N PRO A 73 10.10 14.12 -15.01
CA PRO A 73 10.33 12.74 -15.45
C PRO A 73 10.17 11.74 -14.31
N HIS A 74 9.45 10.66 -14.56
CA HIS A 74 9.20 9.58 -13.60
C HIS A 74 9.83 8.26 -14.09
N PRO A 75 11.13 8.02 -13.82
CA PRO A 75 11.82 6.81 -14.27
C PRO A 75 11.44 5.59 -13.43
N TRP A 76 10.20 5.12 -13.56
CA TRP A 76 9.70 3.97 -12.81
C TRP A 76 10.32 2.66 -13.28
N LEU A 77 10.67 1.82 -12.32
CA LEU A 77 11.12 0.45 -12.57
C LEU A 77 10.07 -0.51 -12.00
N ASN A 78 9.40 -1.25 -12.89
CA ASN A 78 8.43 -2.28 -12.53
C ASN A 78 8.98 -3.64 -12.97
N LEU A 79 9.05 -4.59 -12.05
CA LEU A 79 9.69 -5.88 -12.29
C LEU A 79 9.02 -7.02 -11.54
N PHE A 80 9.13 -8.24 -12.08
CA PHE A 80 8.79 -9.47 -11.37
C PHE A 80 10.07 -10.16 -10.90
N VAL A 81 10.18 -10.39 -9.58
CA VAL A 81 11.27 -11.19 -8.99
C VAL A 81 10.71 -12.54 -8.56
N SER A 82 11.46 -13.60 -8.80
CA SER A 82 11.09 -14.92 -8.28
C SER A 82 11.11 -14.92 -6.76
N ALA A 83 10.23 -15.71 -6.13
CA ALA A 83 10.23 -15.86 -4.67
C ALA A 83 11.54 -16.47 -4.13
N ARG A 84 12.30 -17.18 -4.98
CA ARG A 84 13.62 -17.73 -4.63
C ARG A 84 14.66 -16.62 -4.48
N ASP A 85 14.59 -15.60 -5.33
CA ASP A 85 15.65 -14.59 -5.47
C ASP A 85 15.34 -13.29 -4.73
N ILE A 86 14.11 -13.12 -4.21
CA ILE A 86 13.68 -11.87 -3.55
C ILE A 86 14.54 -11.48 -2.34
N ALA A 87 15.09 -12.45 -1.61
CA ALA A 87 15.97 -12.19 -0.49
C ALA A 87 17.33 -11.64 -0.94
N ASP A 88 17.83 -12.08 -2.09
CA ASP A 88 19.09 -11.62 -2.67
C ASP A 88 18.90 -10.25 -3.30
N PHE A 89 17.75 -10.04 -3.95
CA PHE A 89 17.30 -8.74 -4.45
C PHE A 89 17.19 -7.70 -3.33
N ASP A 90 16.58 -8.04 -2.19
CA ASP A 90 16.49 -7.15 -1.02
C ASP A 90 17.89 -6.71 -0.53
N ARG A 91 18.84 -7.65 -0.42
CA ARG A 91 20.20 -7.34 0.03
C ARG A 91 20.96 -6.45 -0.94
N ALA A 92 20.88 -6.72 -2.24
CA ALA A 92 21.64 -6.00 -3.25
C ALA A 92 21.01 -4.65 -3.61
N VAL A 93 19.69 -4.61 -3.78
CA VAL A 93 18.99 -3.46 -4.34
C VAL A 93 18.42 -2.58 -3.23
N LEU A 94 17.55 -3.12 -2.37
CA LEU A 94 16.82 -2.30 -1.39
C LEU A 94 17.73 -1.80 -0.26
N LYS A 95 18.54 -2.70 0.29
CA LYS A 95 19.48 -2.39 1.37
C LYS A 95 20.85 -1.95 0.88
N GLY A 96 21.14 -2.12 -0.41
CA GLY A 96 22.39 -1.76 -1.04
C GLY A 96 22.24 -0.48 -1.85
N MET A 97 21.90 -0.63 -3.13
CA MET A 97 21.85 0.48 -4.10
C MET A 97 20.85 1.59 -3.72
N LEU A 98 19.73 1.23 -3.12
CA LEU A 98 18.62 2.12 -2.77
C LEU A 98 18.51 2.32 -1.25
N ALA A 99 19.61 2.17 -0.51
CA ALA A 99 19.63 2.32 0.94
C ALA A 99 19.15 3.71 1.40
N ASP A 100 19.47 4.75 0.61
CA ASP A 100 19.05 6.14 0.85
C ASP A 100 17.62 6.43 0.37
N GLY A 101 16.95 5.43 -0.22
CA GLY A 101 15.61 5.52 -0.77
C GLY A 101 15.56 6.06 -2.19
N VAL A 102 14.33 6.29 -2.65
CA VAL A 102 14.01 6.96 -3.91
C VAL A 102 12.98 8.04 -3.61
N ASP A 103 12.82 9.04 -4.47
CA ASP A 103 11.85 10.14 -4.32
C ASP A 103 10.39 9.69 -4.57
N GLY A 104 10.04 8.48 -4.12
CA GLY A 104 8.75 7.85 -4.34
C GLY A 104 8.59 6.55 -3.54
N PRO A 105 7.39 5.96 -3.58
CA PRO A 105 7.12 4.71 -2.90
C PRO A 105 7.83 3.53 -3.58
N MET A 106 8.48 2.67 -2.80
CA MET A 106 8.93 1.35 -3.25
C MET A 106 7.87 0.30 -2.87
N LEU A 107 7.26 -0.34 -3.88
CA LEU A 107 6.19 -1.32 -3.68
C LEU A 107 6.72 -2.74 -3.84
N ILE A 108 6.49 -3.58 -2.83
CA ILE A 108 6.89 -4.99 -2.84
C ILE A 108 5.77 -5.82 -2.23
N TYR A 109 5.22 -6.77 -2.99
CA TYR A 109 4.22 -7.70 -2.52
C TYR A 109 4.28 -9.01 -3.32
N PRO A 110 4.00 -10.16 -2.69
CA PRO A 110 3.99 -11.43 -3.38
C PRO A 110 2.77 -11.55 -4.30
N MET A 111 2.93 -12.26 -5.40
CA MET A 111 1.83 -12.63 -6.29
C MET A 111 1.76 -14.14 -6.45
N LEU A 112 0.53 -14.66 -6.62
CA LEU A 112 0.30 -16.08 -6.84
C LEU A 112 0.31 -16.40 -8.33
N LYS A 113 1.33 -17.15 -8.79
CA LYS A 113 1.44 -17.58 -10.20
C LYS A 113 0.20 -18.32 -10.72
N SER A 114 -0.52 -19.03 -9.84
CA SER A 114 -1.77 -19.74 -10.19
C SER A 114 -2.93 -18.84 -10.64
N LYS A 115 -2.82 -17.53 -10.43
CA LYS A 115 -3.80 -16.55 -10.92
C LYS A 115 -3.45 -15.97 -12.29
N TRP A 116 -2.35 -16.41 -12.90
CA TRP A 116 -1.86 -15.94 -14.19
C TRP A 116 -2.03 -17.05 -15.24
N ASP A 117 -2.62 -16.70 -16.38
CA ASP A 117 -2.73 -17.63 -17.52
C ASP A 117 -1.36 -17.71 -18.22
N PRO A 118 -0.69 -18.89 -18.23
CA PRO A 118 0.60 -19.05 -18.87
C PRO A 118 0.58 -18.86 -20.39
N ASN A 119 -0.61 -18.85 -21.01
CA ASN A 119 -0.76 -18.64 -22.46
C ASN A 119 -0.91 -17.15 -22.83
N THR A 120 -0.98 -16.26 -21.84
CA THR A 120 -0.97 -14.82 -22.07
C THR A 120 0.47 -14.30 -22.05
N SER A 121 0.83 -13.45 -23.02
CA SER A 121 2.11 -12.75 -23.01
C SER A 121 2.02 -11.50 -22.15
N VAL A 122 3.15 -11.12 -21.55
CA VAL A 122 3.37 -9.81 -20.92
C VAL A 122 3.77 -8.78 -21.95
#